data_AF-A0A7S0Z5Y7-F1
#
_entry.id   AF-A0A7S0Z5Y7-F1
#
_cell.length_a   1.000
_cell.length_b   1.000
_cell.length_c   1.000
_cell.angle_alpha   90.00
_cell.angle_beta   90.00
_cell.angle_gamma   90.00
#
_symmetry.space_group_name_H-M   'P 1'
#
loop_
_entity.id
_entity.type
_entity.pdbx_description
1 polymer ?
#
loop_
_entity_poly.entity_id
_entity_poly.type
_entity_poly.pdbx_seq_one_letter_code
_entity_poly.pdbx_strand_id
1 'polypeptide(L)'
;FKKFDLHVDAMKIILESLEDLDRGIEYARKVDLPEVWVQLGKAQLRIGTPEAVKSAIKSYIKAQDGSDFVDVIHAAQQADMYEDMVPYLLMVRKAKKEARVDTELVYAYAKINDLAKLEDFLATPNSANQQTVADRCFNEGLYEAARLLYTALSNWSCLASTLLKLRLFQAAVDAAKKANSPRTWKEVCFCCIEENEYKP
;
A
#
# COMPACT_ATOMS: atom_id res chain seq x y z
N PHE A 1 22.11 -30.02 1.24
CA PHE A 1 20.81 -30.39 1.83
C PHE A 1 20.88 -30.50 3.35
N LYS A 2 21.59 -31.47 3.97
CA LYS A 2 21.62 -31.62 5.45
C LYS A 2 22.04 -30.37 6.26
N LYS A 3 23.01 -29.57 5.78
CA LYS A 3 23.45 -28.33 6.47
C LYS A 3 22.40 -27.20 6.44
N PHE A 4 21.58 -27.12 5.39
CA PHE A 4 20.58 -26.06 5.26
C PHE A 4 19.42 -26.31 6.24
N ASP A 5 18.93 -27.55 6.33
CA ASP A 5 17.93 -27.95 7.34
C ASP A 5 18.40 -27.65 8.76
N LEU A 6 19.67 -27.97 9.07
CA LEU A 6 20.25 -27.70 10.39
C LEU A 6 20.20 -26.22 10.80
N HIS A 7 20.36 -25.29 9.86
CA HIS A 7 20.29 -23.85 10.15
C HIS A 7 18.85 -23.37 10.36
N VAL A 8 17.90 -23.91 9.61
CA VAL A 8 16.47 -23.62 9.77
C VAL A 8 15.96 -24.17 11.10
N ASP A 9 16.35 -25.40 11.45
CA ASP A 9 15.98 -26.03 12.72
C ASP A 9 16.61 -25.31 13.91
N ALA A 10 17.89 -24.92 13.81
CA ALA A 10 18.54 -24.11 14.83
C ALA A 10 17.83 -22.76 15.02
N MET A 11 17.40 -22.12 13.95
CA MET A 11 16.65 -20.87 14.01
C MET A 11 15.30 -21.05 14.71
N LYS A 12 14.55 -22.11 14.38
CA LYS A 12 13.29 -22.43 15.05
C LYS A 12 13.48 -22.66 16.54
N ILE A 13 14.50 -23.42 16.94
CA ILE A 13 14.80 -23.65 18.37
C ILE A 13 15.10 -22.33 19.08
N ILE A 14 15.90 -21.44 18.49
CA ILE A 14 16.21 -20.13 19.09
C ILE A 14 14.93 -19.29 19.27
N LEU A 15 14.07 -19.28 18.25
CA LEU A 15 12.86 -18.46 18.26
C LEU A 15 11.74 -19.03 19.15
N GLU A 16 11.56 -20.36 19.16
CA GLU A 16 10.44 -21.03 19.84
C GLU A 16 10.80 -21.50 21.26
N SER A 17 12.05 -21.91 21.50
CA SER A 17 12.46 -22.47 22.79
C SER A 17 13.16 -21.47 23.70
N LEU A 18 13.79 -20.44 23.15
CA LEU A 18 14.51 -19.42 23.94
C LEU A 18 13.78 -18.07 23.97
N GLU A 19 12.78 -17.87 23.10
CA GLU A 19 12.06 -16.60 22.89
C GLU A 19 13.02 -15.39 22.72
N ASP A 20 14.24 -15.65 22.24
CA ASP A 20 15.32 -14.67 22.17
C ASP A 20 15.47 -14.17 20.73
N LEU A 21 14.75 -13.07 20.43
CA LEU A 21 14.75 -12.46 19.11
C LEU A 21 16.12 -11.88 18.76
N ASP A 22 16.81 -11.27 19.72
CA ASP A 22 18.09 -10.61 19.50
C ASP A 22 19.16 -11.62 19.07
N ARG A 23 19.19 -12.77 19.74
CA ARG A 23 20.06 -13.88 19.36
C ARG A 23 19.68 -14.48 18.01
N GLY A 24 18.40 -14.53 17.68
CA GLY A 24 17.91 -14.92 16.36
C GLY A 24 18.40 -13.96 15.25
N ILE A 25 18.38 -12.65 15.51
CA ILE A 25 18.86 -11.62 14.59
C ILE A 25 20.38 -11.77 14.37
N GLU A 26 21.16 -11.95 15.43
CA GLU A 26 22.61 -12.17 15.32
C GLU A 26 22.94 -13.44 14.54
N TYR A 27 22.20 -14.52 14.81
CA TYR A 27 22.37 -15.78 14.09
C TYR A 27 22.08 -15.63 12.60
N ALA A 28 20.96 -14.97 12.25
CA ALA A 28 20.60 -14.71 10.86
C ALA A 28 21.66 -13.86 10.14
N ARG A 29 22.23 -12.85 10.80
CA ARG A 29 23.35 -12.04 10.25
C ARG A 29 24.62 -12.85 10.03
N LYS A 30 24.89 -13.84 10.89
CA LYS A 30 26.10 -14.67 10.80
C LYS A 30 26.01 -15.72 9.70
N VAL A 31 24.82 -16.31 9.53
CA VAL A 31 24.58 -17.39 8.58
C VAL A 31 24.24 -16.87 7.18
N ASP A 32 23.52 -15.74 7.13
CA ASP A 32 23.11 -15.03 5.91
C ASP A 32 22.49 -15.91 4.82
N LEU A 33 21.57 -16.79 5.23
CA LEU A 33 20.80 -17.65 4.34
C LEU A 33 19.36 -17.15 4.21
N PRO A 34 18.77 -17.15 3.00
CA PRO A 34 17.39 -16.71 2.79
C PRO A 34 16.37 -17.42 3.68
N GLU A 35 16.50 -18.74 3.85
CA GLU A 35 15.55 -19.54 4.62
C GLU A 35 15.54 -19.17 6.11
N VAL A 36 16.70 -18.80 6.65
CA VAL A 36 16.84 -18.33 8.04
C VAL A 36 16.20 -16.97 8.22
N TRP A 37 16.39 -16.06 7.26
CA TRP A 37 15.74 -14.74 7.25
C TRP A 37 14.22 -14.84 7.15
N VAL A 38 13.68 -15.80 6.39
CA VAL A 38 12.23 -16.05 6.33
C VAL A 38 11.70 -16.52 7.69
N GLN A 39 12.37 -17.47 8.36
CA GLN A 39 11.93 -17.93 9.69
C GLN A 39 11.97 -16.78 10.72
N LEU A 40 13.01 -15.95 10.68
CA LEU A 40 13.10 -14.75 11.51
C LEU A 40 11.93 -13.80 11.22
N GLY A 41 11.66 -13.51 9.96
CA GLY A 41 10.56 -12.64 9.53
C GLY A 41 9.21 -13.14 10.02
N LYS A 42 8.95 -14.46 9.94
CA LYS A 42 7.72 -15.08 10.47
C LYS A 42 7.57 -14.87 11.97
N ALA A 43 8.63 -15.09 12.74
CA ALA A 43 8.58 -14.88 14.18
C ALA A 43 8.39 -13.40 14.53
N GLN A 44 9.06 -12.48 13.81
CA GLN A 44 8.89 -11.04 13.98
C GLN A 44 7.45 -10.58 13.66
N LEU A 45 6.82 -11.12 12.62
CA LEU A 45 5.42 -10.84 12.31
C LEU A 45 4.46 -11.32 13.41
N ARG A 46 4.72 -12.47 14.03
CA ARG A 46 3.88 -13.02 15.12
C ARG A 46 3.85 -12.13 16.37
N ILE A 47 4.92 -11.38 16.63
CA ILE A 47 4.99 -10.45 17.77
C ILE A 47 3.99 -9.29 17.58
N GLY A 48 3.75 -8.87 16.33
CA GLY A 48 2.70 -7.91 15.98
C GLY A 48 2.94 -6.47 16.44
N THR A 49 4.10 -6.13 17.02
CA THR A 49 4.45 -4.75 17.36
C THR A 49 4.95 -3.99 16.11
N PRO A 50 4.75 -2.66 16.01
CA PRO A 50 5.17 -1.91 14.82
C PRO A 50 6.66 -2.05 14.47
N GLU A 51 7.53 -2.03 15.47
CA GLU A 51 8.98 -2.22 15.29
C GLU A 51 9.34 -3.64 14.84
N ALA A 52 8.61 -4.65 15.33
CA ALA A 52 8.79 -6.03 14.89
C ALA A 52 8.32 -6.21 13.44
N VAL A 53 7.19 -5.60 13.05
CA VAL A 53 6.71 -5.59 11.66
C VAL A 53 7.73 -4.91 10.73
N LYS A 54 8.26 -3.76 11.12
CA LYS A 54 9.32 -3.07 10.37
C LYS A 54 10.55 -3.96 10.17
N SER A 55 10.97 -4.64 11.24
CA SER A 55 12.10 -5.57 11.20
C SER A 55 11.80 -6.80 10.35
N ALA A 56 10.58 -7.32 10.42
CA ALA A 56 10.12 -8.44 9.61
C ALA A 56 10.19 -8.12 8.11
N ILE A 57 9.66 -6.96 7.71
CA ILE A 57 9.70 -6.50 6.32
C ILE A 57 11.15 -6.47 5.82
N LYS A 58 12.08 -5.93 6.62
CA LYS A 58 13.52 -5.93 6.29
C LYS A 58 14.10 -7.34 6.16
N SER A 59 13.71 -8.26 7.04
CA SER A 59 14.13 -9.67 6.99
C SER A 59 13.63 -10.34 5.70
N TYR A 60 12.38 -10.14 5.31
CA TYR A 60 11.81 -10.66 4.07
C TYR A 60 12.47 -10.06 2.82
N ILE A 61 12.76 -8.76 2.82
CA ILE A 61 13.52 -8.11 1.73
C ILE A 61 14.90 -8.75 1.56
N LYS A 62 15.62 -9.01 2.68
CA LYS A 62 16.92 -9.68 2.64
C LYS A 62 16.84 -11.10 2.12
N ALA A 63 15.78 -11.84 2.50
CA ALA A 63 15.52 -13.17 1.99
C ALA A 63 15.14 -13.20 0.51
N GLN A 64 14.75 -12.04 -0.07
CA GLN A 64 14.11 -11.94 -1.39
C GLN A 64 12.91 -12.89 -1.55
N ASP A 65 12.24 -13.19 -0.43
CA ASP A 65 11.09 -14.09 -0.41
C ASP A 65 9.79 -13.28 -0.30
N GLY A 66 8.89 -13.53 -1.25
CA GLY A 66 7.56 -12.95 -1.30
C GLY A 66 6.47 -14.01 -1.10
N SER A 67 6.76 -15.12 -0.42
CA SER A 67 5.81 -16.24 -0.30
C SER A 67 4.68 -15.91 0.69
N ASP A 68 4.98 -15.19 1.77
CA ASP A 68 4.01 -14.78 2.80
C ASP A 68 3.53 -13.32 2.64
N PHE A 69 3.50 -12.80 1.40
CA PHE A 69 3.18 -11.38 1.15
C PHE A 69 1.81 -10.95 1.69
N VAL A 70 0.84 -11.86 1.77
CA VAL A 70 -0.49 -11.58 2.34
C VAL A 70 -0.41 -11.22 3.81
N ASP A 71 0.36 -11.98 4.59
CA ASP A 71 0.50 -11.76 6.04
C ASP A 71 1.32 -10.50 6.32
N VAL A 72 2.39 -10.29 5.54
CA VAL A 72 3.22 -9.06 5.64
C VAL A 72 2.38 -7.81 5.35
N ILE A 73 1.55 -7.83 4.30
CA ILE A 73 0.65 -6.72 3.98
C ILE A 73 -0.32 -6.46 5.13
N HIS A 74 -0.94 -7.50 5.66
CA HIS A 74 -1.91 -7.35 6.75
C HIS A 74 -1.28 -6.74 8.00
N ALA A 75 -0.12 -7.25 8.41
CA ALA A 75 0.63 -6.74 9.56
C ALA A 75 1.11 -5.30 9.33
N ALA A 76 1.62 -4.99 8.13
CA ALA A 76 2.06 -3.64 7.78
C ALA A 76 0.90 -2.63 7.79
N GLN A 77 -0.28 -3.01 7.31
CA GLN A 77 -1.48 -2.18 7.36
C GLN A 77 -1.93 -1.90 8.81
N GLN A 78 -1.90 -2.91 9.68
CA GLN A 78 -2.27 -2.74 11.09
C GLN A 78 -1.27 -1.85 11.85
N ALA A 79 0.00 -1.93 11.49
CA ALA A 79 1.07 -1.13 12.08
C ALA A 79 1.26 0.25 11.42
N ASP A 80 0.47 0.61 10.41
CA ASP A 80 0.59 1.85 9.61
C ASP A 80 1.97 2.03 8.93
N MET A 81 2.65 0.91 8.62
CA MET A 81 4.03 0.86 8.11
C MET A 81 4.09 0.89 6.57
N TYR A 82 3.43 1.86 5.94
CA TYR A 82 3.33 1.92 4.48
C TYR A 82 4.66 2.23 3.77
N GLU A 83 5.51 3.08 4.35
CA GLU A 83 6.79 3.48 3.76
C GLU A 83 7.77 2.31 3.64
N ASP A 84 7.93 1.54 4.72
CA ASP A 84 8.79 0.34 4.74
C ASP A 84 8.18 -0.80 3.88
N MET A 85 6.85 -0.84 3.70
CA MET A 85 6.17 -1.85 2.89
C MET A 85 6.40 -1.68 1.38
N VAL A 86 6.50 -0.45 0.87
CA VAL A 86 6.73 -0.16 -0.57
C VAL A 86 7.90 -0.95 -1.19
N PRO A 87 9.13 -0.91 -0.64
CA PRO A 87 10.26 -1.65 -1.23
C PRO A 87 10.05 -3.17 -1.19
N TYR A 88 9.35 -3.69 -0.17
CA TYR A 88 8.98 -5.10 -0.12
C TYR A 88 8.00 -5.46 -1.24
N LEU A 89 6.92 -4.70 -1.43
CA LEU A 89 5.95 -4.94 -2.49
C LEU A 89 6.58 -4.86 -3.88
N LEU A 90 7.51 -3.92 -4.11
CA LEU A 90 8.27 -3.84 -5.36
C LEU A 90 9.14 -5.07 -5.61
N MET A 91 9.74 -5.64 -4.55
CA MET A 91 10.49 -6.90 -4.64
C MET A 91 9.55 -8.07 -4.98
N VAL A 92 8.42 -8.21 -4.27
CA VAL A 92 7.43 -9.25 -4.54
C VAL A 92 6.89 -9.15 -5.96
N ARG A 93 6.56 -7.95 -6.43
CA ARG A 93 6.05 -7.68 -7.79
C ARG A 93 7.03 -8.13 -8.88
N LYS A 94 8.34 -7.99 -8.65
CA LYS A 94 9.37 -8.46 -9.58
C LYS A 94 9.41 -9.99 -9.68
N ALA A 95 9.15 -10.68 -8.56
CA ALA A 95 9.13 -12.14 -8.52
C ALA A 95 7.80 -12.73 -9.04
N LYS A 96 6.67 -12.12 -8.65
CA LYS A 96 5.31 -12.58 -8.97
C LYS A 96 4.41 -11.39 -9.29
N LYS A 97 3.76 -11.43 -10.45
CA LYS A 97 2.78 -10.42 -10.86
C LYS A 97 1.42 -10.75 -10.26
N GLU A 98 1.14 -10.20 -9.09
CA GLU A 98 -0.10 -10.39 -8.34
C GLU A 98 -0.90 -9.09 -8.27
N ALA A 99 -2.19 -9.13 -8.65
CA ALA A 99 -3.07 -7.97 -8.65
C ALA A 99 -3.20 -7.33 -7.25
N ARG A 100 -3.18 -8.16 -6.19
CA ARG A 100 -3.23 -7.69 -4.81
C ARG A 100 -2.01 -6.88 -4.42
N VAL A 101 -0.81 -7.27 -4.87
CA VAL A 101 0.43 -6.54 -4.60
C VAL A 101 0.39 -5.17 -5.28
N ASP A 102 -0.03 -5.11 -6.55
CA ASP A 102 -0.20 -3.84 -7.26
C ASP A 102 -1.25 -2.94 -6.58
N THR A 103 -2.37 -3.51 -6.14
CA THR A 103 -3.44 -2.76 -5.45
C THR A 103 -2.94 -2.13 -4.15
N GLU A 104 -2.22 -2.90 -3.34
CA GLU A 104 -1.66 -2.42 -2.06
C GLU A 104 -0.52 -1.43 -2.27
N LEU A 105 0.26 -1.57 -3.34
CA LEU A 105 1.33 -0.64 -3.68
C LEU A 105 0.77 0.74 -4.07
N VAL A 106 -0.29 0.78 -4.88
CA VAL A 106 -1.02 2.03 -5.22
C VAL A 106 -1.53 2.71 -3.94
N TYR A 107 -2.15 1.94 -3.05
CA TYR A 107 -2.67 2.47 -1.80
C TYR A 107 -1.56 2.95 -0.86
N ALA A 108 -0.43 2.23 -0.78
CA ALA A 108 0.73 2.64 0.01
C ALA A 108 1.29 3.99 -0.47
N TYR A 109 1.44 4.19 -1.79
CA TYR A 109 1.85 5.48 -2.35
C TYR A 109 0.90 6.62 -2.00
N ALA A 110 -0.41 6.36 -2.04
CA ALA A 110 -1.42 7.32 -1.62
C ALA A 110 -1.30 7.67 -0.13
N LYS A 111 -1.05 6.70 0.75
CA LYS A 111 -0.92 6.91 2.20
C LYS A 111 0.34 7.68 2.59
N ILE A 112 1.47 7.43 1.93
CA ILE A 112 2.71 8.18 2.17
C ILE A 112 2.70 9.57 1.50
N ASN A 113 1.63 9.92 0.78
CA ASN A 113 1.49 11.17 0.03
C ASN A 113 2.59 11.38 -1.04
N ASP A 114 3.13 10.28 -1.60
CA ASP A 114 4.09 10.33 -2.70
C ASP A 114 3.35 10.29 -4.04
N LEU A 115 2.76 11.42 -4.39
CA LEU A 115 1.90 11.57 -5.56
C LEU A 115 2.68 11.36 -6.87
N ALA A 116 3.96 11.73 -6.92
CA ALA A 116 4.78 11.56 -8.10
C ALA A 116 4.98 10.07 -8.43
N LYS A 117 5.37 9.26 -7.44
CA LYS A 117 5.50 7.82 -7.64
C LYS A 117 4.16 7.14 -7.93
N LEU A 118 3.07 7.66 -7.36
CA LEU A 118 1.72 7.18 -7.68
C LEU A 118 1.39 7.40 -9.16
N GLU A 119 1.57 8.61 -9.68
CA GLU A 119 1.34 8.92 -11.10
C GLU A 119 2.22 8.08 -12.03
N ASP A 120 3.51 8.00 -11.74
CA ASP A 120 4.46 7.19 -12.50
C ASP A 120 4.02 5.72 -12.52
N PHE A 121 3.59 5.19 -11.37
CA PHE A 121 3.12 3.80 -11.29
C PHE A 121 1.83 3.58 -12.08
N LEU A 122 0.87 4.51 -12.02
CA LEU A 122 -0.38 4.44 -12.76
C LEU A 122 -0.17 4.50 -14.28
N ALA A 123 0.87 5.21 -14.74
CA ALA A 123 1.26 5.24 -16.15
C ALA A 123 1.88 3.91 -16.64
N THR A 124 2.42 3.09 -15.74
CA THR A 124 2.93 1.76 -16.08
C THR A 124 1.81 0.71 -16.12
N PRO A 125 1.92 -0.35 -16.95
CA PRO A 125 0.93 -1.44 -16.93
C PRO A 125 0.91 -2.12 -15.55
N ASN A 126 -0.25 -2.06 -14.91
CA ASN A 126 -0.51 -2.61 -13.58
C ASN A 126 -1.84 -3.36 -13.56
N SER A 127 -1.98 -4.28 -12.61
CA SER A 127 -3.22 -5.05 -12.38
C SER A 127 -3.92 -4.63 -11.09
N ALA A 128 -3.70 -3.39 -10.65
CA ALA A 128 -4.30 -2.86 -9.42
C ALA A 128 -5.81 -2.66 -9.57
N ASN A 129 -6.57 -2.95 -8.52
CA ASN A 129 -7.96 -2.52 -8.41
C ASN A 129 -8.02 -1.04 -7.98
N GLN A 130 -7.75 -0.14 -8.93
CA GLN A 130 -7.64 1.29 -8.70
C GLN A 130 -8.96 1.90 -8.18
N GLN A 131 -10.12 1.37 -8.56
CA GLN A 131 -11.42 1.91 -8.14
C GLN A 131 -11.61 1.76 -6.63
N THR A 132 -11.37 0.57 -6.09
CA THR A 132 -11.49 0.33 -4.64
C THR A 132 -10.49 1.16 -3.85
N VAL A 133 -9.27 1.33 -4.37
CA VAL A 133 -8.25 2.18 -3.73
C VAL A 133 -8.68 3.65 -3.75
N ALA A 134 -9.21 4.15 -4.88
CA ALA A 134 -9.70 5.52 -5.00
C ALA A 134 -10.84 5.81 -4.01
N ASP A 135 -11.82 4.91 -3.94
CA ASP A 135 -12.96 5.02 -3.02
C ASP A 135 -12.48 5.03 -1.55
N ARG A 136 -11.50 4.19 -1.22
CA ARG A 136 -10.87 4.18 0.10
C ARG A 136 -10.14 5.48 0.40
N CYS A 137 -9.31 5.97 -0.51
CA CYS A 137 -8.59 7.23 -0.36
C CYS A 137 -9.55 8.42 -0.18
N PHE A 138 -10.66 8.45 -0.93
CA PHE A 138 -11.68 9.49 -0.79
C PHE A 138 -12.33 9.47 0.60
N ASN A 139 -12.70 8.29 1.10
CA ASN A 139 -13.32 8.14 2.43
C ASN A 139 -12.37 8.50 3.57
N GLU A 140 -11.07 8.25 3.40
CA GLU A 140 -10.03 8.59 4.38
C GLU A 140 -9.56 10.06 4.28
N GLY A 141 -10.10 10.86 3.34
CA GLY A 141 -9.76 12.27 3.18
C GLY A 141 -8.49 12.55 2.36
N LEU A 142 -7.91 11.52 1.73
CA LEU A 142 -6.75 11.63 0.84
C LEU A 142 -7.19 12.08 -0.57
N TYR A 143 -7.79 13.27 -0.64
CA TYR A 143 -8.49 13.74 -1.84
C TYR A 143 -7.56 13.97 -3.04
N GLU A 144 -6.32 14.42 -2.83
CA GLU A 144 -5.35 14.58 -3.93
C GLU A 144 -4.98 13.25 -4.58
N ALA A 145 -4.73 12.21 -3.78
CA ALA A 145 -4.46 10.87 -4.30
C ALA A 145 -5.71 10.27 -4.98
N ALA A 146 -6.89 10.44 -4.38
CA ALA A 146 -8.16 10.01 -4.99
C ALA A 146 -8.43 10.70 -6.33
N ARG A 147 -8.11 12.00 -6.45
CA ARG A 147 -8.22 12.76 -7.71
C ARG A 147 -7.38 12.12 -8.80
N LEU A 148 -6.13 11.76 -8.51
CA LEU A 148 -5.24 11.12 -9.49
C LEU A 148 -5.78 9.75 -9.94
N LEU A 149 -6.24 8.94 -8.99
CA LEU A 149 -6.81 7.62 -9.26
C LEU A 149 -8.10 7.69 -10.09
N TYR A 150 -9.05 8.55 -9.73
CA TYR A 150 -10.28 8.71 -10.51
C TYR A 150 -10.04 9.31 -11.89
N THR A 151 -9.01 10.15 -12.03
CA THR A 151 -8.56 10.68 -13.33
C THR A 151 -8.03 9.54 -14.20
N ALA A 152 -7.15 8.70 -13.66
CA ALA A 152 -6.61 7.53 -14.37
C ALA A 152 -7.72 6.55 -14.81
N LEU A 153 -8.75 6.37 -13.98
CA LEU A 153 -9.92 5.54 -14.27
C LEU A 153 -10.93 6.19 -15.23
N SER A 154 -10.78 7.48 -15.55
CA SER A 154 -11.80 8.28 -16.24
C SER A 154 -13.18 8.23 -15.55
N ASN A 155 -13.21 8.06 -14.22
CA ASN A 155 -14.44 8.07 -13.43
C ASN A 155 -14.82 9.51 -13.08
N TRP A 156 -15.42 10.20 -14.05
CA TRP A 156 -15.76 11.63 -13.96
C TRP A 156 -16.74 11.96 -12.83
N SER A 157 -17.61 11.02 -12.46
CA SER A 157 -18.61 11.21 -11.41
C SER A 157 -17.95 11.38 -10.05
N CYS A 158 -17.11 10.40 -9.66
CA CYS A 158 -16.38 10.44 -8.39
C CYS A 158 -15.27 11.50 -8.40
N LEU A 159 -14.68 11.76 -9.57
CA LEU A 159 -13.72 12.85 -9.74
C LEU A 159 -14.35 14.21 -9.43
N ALA A 160 -15.55 14.49 -9.94
CA ALA A 160 -16.26 15.73 -9.65
C ALA A 160 -16.50 15.91 -8.14
N SER A 161 -17.00 14.87 -7.45
CA SER A 161 -17.16 14.89 -5.98
C SER A 161 -15.84 15.13 -5.24
N THR A 162 -14.74 14.54 -5.72
CA THR A 162 -13.39 14.75 -5.16
C THR A 162 -12.90 16.18 -5.35
N LEU A 163 -13.11 16.75 -6.53
CA LEU A 163 -12.73 18.14 -6.84
C LEU A 163 -13.53 19.15 -6.02
N LEU A 164 -14.80 18.86 -5.71
CA LEU A 164 -15.59 19.69 -4.78
C LEU A 164 -14.96 19.68 -3.38
N LYS A 165 -14.52 18.52 -2.87
CA LYS A 165 -13.84 18.44 -1.56
C LYS A 165 -12.50 19.18 -1.54
N LEU A 166 -11.81 19.27 -2.68
CA LEU A 166 -10.60 20.07 -2.87
C LEU A 166 -10.88 21.55 -3.14
N ARG A 167 -12.15 21.99 -3.16
CA ARG A 167 -12.58 23.37 -3.50
C ARG A 167 -12.14 23.82 -4.90
N LEU A 168 -11.95 22.87 -5.82
CA LEU A 168 -11.61 23.13 -7.22
C LEU A 168 -12.87 23.18 -8.08
N PHE A 169 -13.74 24.16 -7.84
CA PHE A 169 -15.08 24.23 -8.42
C PHE A 169 -15.09 24.28 -9.96
N GLN A 170 -14.14 25.00 -10.56
CA GLN A 170 -14.03 25.09 -12.02
C GLN A 170 -13.79 23.71 -12.65
N ALA A 171 -12.81 22.99 -12.12
CA ALA A 171 -12.49 21.64 -12.57
C ALA A 171 -13.64 20.66 -12.26
N ALA A 172 -14.33 20.82 -11.13
CA ALA A 172 -15.48 20.00 -10.77
C ALA A 172 -16.64 20.14 -11.77
N VAL A 173 -16.94 21.36 -12.21
CA VAL A 173 -17.96 21.62 -13.24
C VAL A 173 -17.59 20.97 -14.57
N ASP A 174 -16.32 21.04 -14.97
CA ASP A 174 -15.87 20.42 -16.22
C ASP A 174 -15.85 18.89 -16.14
N ALA A 175 -15.52 18.33 -14.98
CA ALA A 175 -15.67 16.89 -14.72
C ALA A 175 -17.14 16.46 -14.76
N ALA A 176 -18.06 17.24 -14.17
CA ALA A 176 -19.49 16.95 -14.20
C ALA A 176 -20.09 17.00 -15.62
N LYS A 177 -19.65 17.93 -16.48
CA LYS A 177 -20.00 17.94 -17.92
C LYS A 177 -19.61 16.63 -18.59
N LYS A 178 -18.39 16.13 -18.32
CA LYS A 178 -17.90 14.86 -18.88
C LYS A 178 -18.64 13.63 -18.32
N ALA A 179 -19.01 13.67 -17.04
CA ALA A 179 -19.78 12.60 -16.41
C ALA A 179 -21.20 12.45 -16.98
N ASN A 180 -21.78 13.56 -17.48
CA ASN A 180 -23.13 13.61 -18.06
C ASN A 180 -24.22 12.98 -17.18
N SER A 181 -24.09 13.11 -15.85
CA SER A 181 -25.00 12.53 -14.86
C SER A 181 -25.78 13.63 -14.15
N PRO A 182 -27.13 13.62 -14.19
CA PRO A 182 -27.94 14.59 -13.46
C PRO A 182 -27.67 14.60 -11.95
N ARG A 183 -27.26 13.46 -11.37
CA ARG A 183 -26.92 13.35 -9.96
C ARG A 183 -25.66 14.16 -9.63
N THR A 184 -24.60 13.98 -10.40
CA THR A 184 -23.33 14.70 -10.22
C THR A 184 -23.50 16.20 -10.45
N TRP A 185 -24.31 16.60 -11.43
CA TRP A 185 -24.64 18.00 -11.67
C TRP A 185 -25.35 18.66 -10.49
N LYS A 186 -26.35 17.99 -9.90
CA LYS A 186 -27.03 18.50 -8.71
C LYS A 186 -26.06 18.71 -7.56
N GLU A 187 -25.19 17.73 -7.30
CA GLU A 187 -24.17 17.81 -6.24
C GLU A 187 -23.23 19.00 -6.44
N VAL A 188 -22.66 19.17 -7.64
CA VAL A 188 -21.79 20.30 -7.97
C VAL A 188 -22.53 21.64 -7.80
N CYS A 189 -23.75 21.76 -8.30
CA CYS A 189 -24.53 22.99 -8.18
C CYS A 189 -24.81 23.34 -6.71
N PHE A 190 -25.21 22.38 -5.88
CA PHE A 190 -25.47 22.63 -4.46
C PHE A 190 -24.21 23.11 -3.75
N CYS A 191 -23.07 22.43 -3.94
CA CYS A 191 -21.82 22.84 -3.30
C CYS A 191 -21.34 24.22 -3.77
N CYS A 192 -21.49 24.58 -5.06
CA CYS A 192 -21.12 25.91 -5.54
C CYS A 192 -22.01 27.02 -4.94
N ILE A 193 -23.29 26.75 -4.71
CA ILE A 193 -24.22 27.70 -4.08
C ILE A 193 -23.86 27.89 -2.59
N GLU A 194 -23.55 26.81 -1.88
CA GLU A 194 -23.18 26.85 -0.45
C GLU A 194 -21.90 27.66 -0.20
N GLU A 195 -20.92 27.53 -1.08
CA GLU A 195 -19.62 28.23 -0.97
C GLU A 195 -19.65 29.64 -1.61
N ASN A 196 -20.83 30.11 -2.04
CA ASN A 196 -21.06 31.47 -2.57
C ASN A 196 -20.18 31.83 -3.79
N GLU A 197 -19.71 30.81 -4.51
CA GLU A 197 -18.91 30.90 -5.73
C GLU A 197 -19.85 31.14 -6.92
N TYR A 198 -20.38 32.35 -7.00
CA TYR A 198 -21.14 32.80 -8.17
C TYR A 198 -20.18 33.14 -9.29
N LYS A 199 -20.30 32.44 -10.42
CA LYS A 199 -19.81 33.01 -11.67
C LYS A 199 -20.76 34.15 -12.08
N PRO A 200 -20.25 35.37 -12.34
CA PRO A 200 -21.04 36.41 -12.99
C PRO A 200 -21.43 36.01 -14.42
#